data_AF-A0A259IDK9-F1
#
_entry.id   AF-A0A259IDK9-F1
#
_cell.length_a   1.000
_cell.length_b   1.000
_cell.length_c   1.000
_cell.angle_alpha   90.00
_cell.angle_beta   90.00
_cell.angle_gamma   90.00
#
_symmetry.space_group_name_H-M   'P 1'
#
loop_
_entity.id
_entity.type
_entity.pdbx_description
1 polymer ?
#
loop_
_entity_poly.entity_id
_entity_poly.type
_entity_poly.pdbx_seq_one_letter_code
_entity_poly.pdbx_strand_id
1 'polypeptide(L)'
;KTNLSAADKQTKRMRGIIDSMTPKERAKPELLKATRKRRIAAGAGVEVQEVNRLLAQFEQMQTMMKQFKGGKMARTMASMAAKGAAKGIGGLFKK
;
A
#
# COMPACT_ATOMS: atom_id res chain seq x y z
N LYS A 1 -1.74 4.74 32.18
CA LYS A 1 -1.36 5.84 31.24
C LYS A 1 -0.04 5.55 30.51
N THR A 2 0.24 4.32 30.06
CA THR A 2 1.60 3.91 29.64
C THR A 2 1.78 3.58 28.15
N ASN A 3 0.70 3.53 27.34
CA ASN A 3 0.83 3.13 25.93
C ASN A 3 0.90 4.28 24.91
N LEU A 4 0.43 5.50 25.25
CA LEU A 4 0.48 6.62 24.30
C LEU A 4 1.92 7.11 24.04
N SER A 5 2.78 7.14 25.06
CA SER A 5 4.13 7.69 24.92
C SER A 5 5.03 6.91 23.96
N ALA A 6 4.87 5.58 23.88
CA ALA A 6 5.62 4.73 22.97
C ALA A 6 5.11 4.88 21.52
N ALA A 7 3.80 4.93 21.34
CA ALA A 7 3.16 5.18 20.04
C ALA A 7 3.50 6.58 19.50
N ASP A 8 3.55 7.59 20.37
CA ASP A 8 3.93 8.96 20.02
C ASP A 8 5.38 9.03 19.52
N LYS A 9 6.30 8.32 20.20
CA LYS A 9 7.71 8.24 19.76
C LYS A 9 7.85 7.56 18.40
N GLN A 10 7.11 6.48 18.15
CA GLN A 10 7.12 5.81 16.86
C GLN A 10 6.54 6.71 15.75
N THR A 11 5.45 7.42 16.04
CA THR A 11 4.82 8.36 15.11
C THR A 11 5.76 9.52 14.76
N LYS A 12 6.49 10.05 15.75
CA LYS A 12 7.50 11.10 15.53
C LYS A 12 8.65 10.60 14.64
N ARG A 13 9.16 9.38 14.87
CA ARG A 13 10.20 8.78 14.03
C ARG A 13 9.73 8.58 12.59
N MET A 14 8.52 8.04 12.40
CA MET A 14 7.92 7.89 11.08
C MET A 14 7.81 9.24 10.35
N ARG A 15 7.33 10.28 11.04
CA ARG A 15 7.26 11.64 10.50
C ARG A 15 8.64 12.15 10.08
N GLY A 16 9.65 12.01 10.94
CA GLY A 16 11.03 12.43 10.63
C GLY A 16 11.62 11.72 9.39
N ILE A 17 11.32 10.44 9.21
CA ILE A 17 11.71 9.68 8.00
C ILE A 17 11.05 10.26 6.75
N ILE A 18 9.74 10.51 6.80
CA ILE A 18 8.97 11.05 5.65
C ILE A 18 9.41 12.48 5.31
N ASP A 19 9.68 13.31 6.32
CA ASP A 19 10.13 14.69 6.15
C ASP A 19 11.55 14.76 5.56
N SER A 20 12.37 13.74 5.79
CA SER A 20 13.71 13.60 5.19
C SER A 20 13.69 13.16 3.71
N MET A 21 12.54 12.76 3.19
CA MET A 21 12.36 12.39 1.78
C MET A 21 12.11 13.61 0.89
N THR A 22 12.57 13.53 -0.35
CA THR A 22 12.19 14.50 -1.38
C THR A 22 10.76 14.22 -1.90
N PRO A 23 10.05 15.20 -2.48
CA PRO A 23 8.74 14.99 -3.08
C PRO A 23 8.70 13.87 -4.14
N LYS A 24 9.76 13.74 -4.93
CA LYS A 24 9.90 12.69 -5.96
C LYS A 24 9.99 11.30 -5.32
N GLU A 25 10.72 11.16 -4.21
CA GLU A 25 10.86 9.91 -3.47
C GLU A 25 9.56 9.50 -2.77
N ARG A 26 8.79 10.47 -2.25
CA ARG A 26 7.48 10.21 -1.64
C ARG A 26 6.44 9.74 -2.66
N ALA A 27 6.44 10.34 -3.84
CA ALA A 27 5.54 9.93 -4.92
C ALA A 27 5.91 8.57 -5.53
N LYS A 28 7.21 8.25 -5.58
CA LYS A 28 7.75 7.02 -6.18
C LYS A 28 8.74 6.32 -5.22
N PRO A 29 8.25 5.51 -4.28
CA PRO A 29 9.10 4.80 -3.32
C PRO A 29 10.04 3.79 -3.97
N GLU A 30 9.73 3.30 -5.17
CA GLU A 30 10.61 2.46 -6.00
C GLU A 30 11.98 3.09 -6.32
N LEU A 31 12.08 4.42 -6.25
CA LEU A 31 13.33 5.13 -6.45
C LEU A 31 14.28 5.01 -5.25
N LEU A 32 13.78 4.59 -4.08
CA LEU A 32 14.55 4.50 -2.83
C LEU A 32 15.48 3.29 -2.82
N LYS A 33 16.60 3.41 -3.53
CA LYS A 33 17.74 2.48 -3.47
C LYS A 33 18.63 2.75 -2.25
N ALA A 34 19.65 1.90 -2.03
CA ALA A 34 20.53 1.93 -0.86
C ALA A 34 21.07 3.33 -0.51
N THR A 35 21.58 4.08 -1.49
CA THR A 35 22.14 5.43 -1.27
C THR A 35 21.11 6.41 -0.72
N ARG A 36 19.87 6.39 -1.25
CA ARG A 36 18.79 7.27 -0.78
C ARG A 36 18.30 6.88 0.60
N LYS A 37 18.18 5.56 0.87
CA LYS A 37 17.82 5.06 2.20
C LYS A 37 18.84 5.50 3.26
N ARG A 38 20.14 5.46 2.97
CA ARG A 38 21.20 5.98 3.86
C ARG A 38 21.07 7.48 4.11
N ARG A 39 20.82 8.28 3.06
CA ARG A 39 20.60 9.74 3.19
C ARG A 39 19.40 10.05 4.10
N ILE A 40 18.28 9.36 3.89
CA ILE A 40 17.05 9.55 4.66
C ILE A 40 17.25 9.14 6.12
N ALA A 41 17.89 7.99 6.35
CA ALA A 41 18.22 7.51 7.69
C ALA A 41 19.09 8.52 8.45
N ALA A 42 20.15 9.04 7.81
CA ALA A 42 21.01 10.08 8.38
C ALA A 42 20.26 11.39 8.65
N GLY A 43 19.40 11.84 7.73
CA GLY A 43 18.61 13.07 7.90
C GLY A 43 17.53 12.97 8.98
N ALA A 44 16.98 11.76 9.19
CA ALA A 44 15.97 11.50 10.20
C ALA A 44 16.55 11.07 11.56
N GLY A 45 17.86 10.83 11.65
CA GLY A 45 18.52 10.35 12.87
C GLY A 45 18.11 8.92 13.27
N VAL A 46 17.82 8.06 12.28
CA VAL A 46 17.39 6.67 12.49
C VAL A 46 18.28 5.70 11.73
N GLU A 47 18.12 4.40 11.99
CA GLU A 47 18.81 3.38 11.21
C GLU A 47 18.16 3.13 9.84
N VAL A 48 18.95 2.65 8.88
CA VAL A 48 18.47 2.23 7.55
C VAL A 48 17.41 1.12 7.66
N GLN A 49 17.46 0.30 8.70
CA GLN A 49 16.46 -0.73 8.95
C GLN A 49 15.07 -0.15 9.24
N GLU A 50 14.99 0.98 9.96
CA GLU A 50 13.70 1.65 10.22
C GLU A 50 13.07 2.17 8.92
N VAL A 51 13.90 2.70 8.03
CA VAL A 51 13.46 3.13 6.69
C VAL A 51 12.94 1.93 5.88
N ASN A 52 13.61 0.78 5.93
CA ASN A 52 13.14 -0.45 5.26
C ASN A 52 11.80 -0.94 5.80
N ARG A 53 11.62 -0.92 7.13
CA ARG A 53 10.35 -1.32 7.77
C ARG A 53 9.20 -0.44 7.32
N LEU A 54 9.41 0.87 7.27
CA LEU A 54 8.40 1.82 6.77
C LEU A 54 8.01 1.50 5.32
N LEU A 55 9.01 1.27 4.46
CA LEU A 55 8.75 0.98 3.04
C LEU A 55 7.99 -0.33 2.84
N ALA A 56 8.33 -1.37 3.60
CA ALA A 56 7.61 -2.64 3.55
C ALA A 56 6.14 -2.49 3.99
N GLN A 57 5.90 -1.76 5.09
CA GLN A 57 4.53 -1.47 5.56
C GLN A 57 3.73 -0.70 4.50
N PHE A 58 4.37 0.28 3.86
CA PHE A 58 3.74 1.05 2.79
C PHE A 58 3.44 0.21 1.55
N GLU A 59 4.36 -0.66 1.14
CA GLU A 59 4.16 -1.58 0.01
C GLU A 59 3.01 -2.57 0.26
N GLN A 60 2.90 -3.08 1.48
CA GLN A 60 1.78 -3.92 1.89
C GLN A 60 0.45 -3.17 1.79
N MET A 61 0.39 -1.94 2.30
CA MET A 61 -0.80 -1.09 2.20
C MET A 61 -1.14 -0.74 0.75
N GLN A 62 -0.14 -0.44 -0.09
CA GLN A 62 -0.34 -0.22 -1.51
C GLN A 62 -0.92 -1.43 -2.22
N THR A 63 -0.40 -2.62 -1.91
CA THR A 63 -0.86 -3.88 -2.50
C THR A 63 -2.32 -4.14 -2.14
N MET A 64 -2.66 -3.96 -0.86
CA MET A 64 -4.04 -4.05 -0.39
C MET A 64 -4.93 -3.02 -1.10
N MET A 65 -4.53 -1.73 -1.14
CA MET A 65 -5.29 -0.69 -1.83
C MET A 65 -5.46 -0.96 -3.33
N LYS A 66 -4.45 -1.52 -4.01
CA LYS A 66 -4.56 -1.93 -5.42
C LYS A 66 -5.55 -3.08 -5.61
N GLN A 67 -5.59 -4.05 -4.70
CA GLN A 67 -6.57 -5.14 -4.73
C GLN A 67 -8.00 -4.62 -4.52
N PHE A 68 -8.20 -3.68 -3.60
CA PHE A 68 -9.50 -3.04 -3.35
C PHE A 68 -9.93 -2.09 -4.48
N LYS A 69 -9.04 -1.20 -4.95
CA LYS A 69 -9.34 -0.20 -5.99
C LYS A 69 -9.38 -0.80 -7.40
N GLY A 70 -8.65 -1.89 -7.62
CA GLY A 70 -8.53 -2.52 -8.94
C GLY A 70 -9.82 -3.16 -9.43
N GLY A 71 -10.85 -3.30 -8.58
CA GLY A 71 -12.14 -3.85 -8.95
C GLY A 71 -12.05 -5.21 -9.64
N LYS A 72 -10.90 -5.89 -9.59
CA LYS A 72 -10.64 -7.09 -10.38
C LYS A 72 -11.56 -8.21 -9.88
N MET A 73 -11.79 -8.26 -8.57
CA MET A 73 -12.81 -9.10 -7.94
C MET A 73 -14.22 -8.73 -8.40
N ALA A 74 -14.58 -7.44 -8.37
CA ALA A 74 -15.90 -6.95 -8.79
C ALA A 74 -16.17 -7.17 -10.28
N ARG A 75 -15.18 -6.99 -11.15
CA ARG A 75 -15.25 -7.17 -12.59
C ARG A 75 -15.30 -8.65 -12.97
N THR A 76 -14.56 -9.50 -12.26
CA THR A 76 -14.64 -10.96 -12.44
C THR A 76 -16.00 -11.48 -11.96
N MET A 77 -16.49 -11.04 -10.80
CA MET A 77 -17.83 -11.39 -10.32
C MET A 77 -18.93 -10.87 -11.23
N ALA A 78 -18.85 -9.61 -11.70
CA ALA A 78 -19.81 -9.08 -12.66
C ALA A 78 -19.81 -9.88 -13.97
N SER A 79 -18.64 -10.31 -14.45
CA SER A 79 -18.53 -11.15 -15.66
C SER A 79 -19.09 -12.56 -15.46
N MET A 80 -18.93 -13.14 -14.26
CA MET A 80 -19.51 -14.43 -13.91
C MET A 80 -21.03 -14.35 -13.71
N ALA A 81 -21.52 -13.28 -13.07
CA ALA A 81 -22.95 -13.01 -12.92
C ALA A 81 -23.62 -12.80 -14.29
N ALA A 82 -22.99 -12.03 -15.19
CA ALA A 82 -23.47 -11.84 -16.55
C ALA A 82 -23.51 -13.16 -17.36
N LYS A 83 -22.47 -14.01 -17.23
CA LYS A 83 -22.45 -15.34 -17.87
C LYS A 83 -23.46 -16.32 -17.26
N GLY A 84 -23.69 -16.25 -15.95
CA GLY A 84 -24.71 -17.04 -15.25
C GLY A 84 -26.13 -16.65 -15.66
N ALA A 85 -26.41 -15.34 -15.78
CA ALA A 85 -27.69 -14.82 -16.26
C ALA A 85 -27.96 -15.17 -17.73
N ALA A 86 -26.93 -15.11 -18.59
CA ALA A 86 -27.04 -15.51 -20.00
C ALA A 86 -27.38 -17.01 -20.16
N LYS A 87 -26.84 -17.88 -19.29
CA LYS A 87 -27.15 -19.32 -19.30
C LYS A 87 -28.54 -19.64 -18.75
N GLY A 88 -29.06 -18.83 -17.82
CA GLY A 88 -30.41 -18.96 -17.25
C GLY A 88 -31.53 -18.50 -18.19
N ILE A 89 -31.31 -17.43 -18.96
CA ILE A 89 -32.29 -16.90 -19.92
C ILE A 89 -32.32 -17.72 -21.23
N GLY A 90 -31.16 -18.20 -21.70
CA GLY A 90 -31.09 -19.03 -22.92
C GLY A 90 -31.74 -20.42 -22.80
N GLY A 91 -31.91 -20.93 -21.57
CA GLY A 91 -32.60 -22.20 -21.31
C GLY A 91 -34.13 -22.08 -21.22
N LEU A 92 -34.67 -20.86 -21.03
CA LEU A 92 -36.10 -20.62 -20.86
C LEU A 92 -36.84 -20.33 -22.18
N PHE A 93 -36.11 -20.05 -23.27
CA PHE A 93 -36.67 -19.78 -24.60
C PHE A 93 -36.68 -20.99 -25.55
N LYS A 94 -36.33 -22.18 -25.05
CA LYS A 94 -36.40 -23.44 -25.81
C LYS A 94 -37.51 -24.32 -25.26
N LYS A 95 -38.77 -23.93 -25.48
CA LYS A 95 -39.91 -24.84 -25.48
C LYS A 95 -40.88 -24.43 -26.57
#